data_AF-A0AA41VRV8-F1
#
_entry.id   AF-A0AA41VRV8-F1
#
_cell.length_a   1.000
_cell.length_b   1.000
_cell.length_c   1.000
_cell.angle_alpha   90.00
_cell.angle_beta   90.00
_cell.angle_gamma   90.00
#
_symmetry.space_group_name_H-M   'P 1'
#
loop_
_entity.id
_entity.type
_entity.pdbx_description
1 polymer ?
#
loop_
_entity_poly.entity_id
_entity_poly.type
_entity_poly.pdbx_seq_one_letter_code
_entity_poly.pdbx_strand_id
1 'polypeptide(L)'
;VADINLPYYQTEITTKSSPLAISLAKHLRSIGAKMYGAFWCSHCLEQKEMFGQEGAKILNYVECFPNGFMKGGANIALECAVARLEGFPSWEINGK
;
A
#
# COMPACT_ATOMS: atom_id res chain seq x y z
N VAL A 1 -12.30 20.95 17.25
CA VAL A 1 -11.81 20.32 16.01
C VAL A 1 -12.01 18.83 16.20
N ALA A 2 -12.72 18.13 15.32
CA ALA A 2 -13.00 16.72 15.53
C ALA A 2 -11.69 15.90 15.50
N ASP A 3 -11.48 15.09 16.52
CA ASP A 3 -10.38 14.14 16.58
C ASP A 3 -10.66 13.01 15.57
N ILE A 4 -9.89 12.96 14.49
CA ILE A 4 -10.02 11.89 13.48
C ILE A 4 -9.33 10.65 14.05
N ASN A 5 -10.13 9.62 14.30
CA ASN A 5 -9.70 8.28 14.67
C ASN A 5 -10.30 7.28 13.66
N LEU A 6 -9.45 6.68 12.84
CA LEU A 6 -9.81 5.71 11.81
C LEU A 6 -9.28 4.34 12.23
N PRO A 7 -10.14 3.40 12.66
CA PRO A 7 -9.72 2.03 12.87
C PRO A 7 -9.27 1.41 11.53
N TYR A 8 -8.29 0.51 11.58
CA TYR A 8 -7.87 -0.22 10.38
C TYR A 8 -9.05 -1.00 9.80
N TYR A 9 -9.17 -0.96 8.48
CA TYR A 9 -10.09 -1.80 7.72
C TYR A 9 -9.40 -2.27 6.45
N GLN A 10 -9.80 -3.44 5.97
CA GLN A 10 -9.28 -3.96 4.71
C GLN A 10 -10.13 -3.44 3.55
N THR A 11 -9.48 -2.84 2.56
CA THR A 11 -10.11 -2.50 1.28
C THR A 11 -10.19 -3.72 0.38
N GLU A 12 -11.36 -3.98 -0.19
CA GLU A 12 -11.54 -5.04 -1.18
C GLU A 12 -11.14 -4.55 -2.57
N ILE A 13 -10.40 -5.38 -3.31
CA ILE A 13 -10.06 -5.15 -4.72
C ILE A 13 -11.13 -5.82 -5.57
N THR A 14 -11.79 -5.05 -6.41
CA THR A 14 -12.97 -5.49 -7.16
C THR A 14 -12.67 -5.79 -8.63
N THR A 15 -11.59 -5.23 -9.17
CA THR A 15 -11.19 -5.45 -10.56
C THR A 15 -10.51 -6.81 -10.76
N LYS A 16 -10.72 -7.39 -11.95
CA LYS A 16 -10.06 -8.62 -12.36
C LYS A 16 -8.64 -8.33 -12.82
N SER A 17 -7.69 -9.17 -12.42
CA SER A 17 -6.32 -9.06 -12.90
C SER A 17 -6.19 -9.47 -14.36
N SER A 18 -5.43 -8.70 -15.13
CA SER A 18 -4.97 -9.11 -16.47
C SER A 18 -3.71 -9.98 -16.38
N PRO A 19 -3.39 -10.76 -17.43
CA PRO A 19 -2.13 -11.51 -17.47
C PRO A 19 -0.89 -10.62 -17.31
N LEU A 20 -0.92 -9.41 -17.88
CA LEU A 20 0.16 -8.43 -17.75
C LEU A 20 0.30 -7.94 -16.30
N ALA A 21 -0.81 -7.61 -15.65
CA ALA A 21 -0.80 -7.18 -14.25
C ALA A 21 -0.20 -8.25 -13.32
N ILE A 22 -0.58 -9.52 -13.52
CA ILE A 22 -0.03 -10.65 -12.76
C ILE A 22 1.48 -10.80 -13.03
N SER A 23 1.88 -10.74 -14.30
CA SER A 23 3.29 -10.86 -14.70
C SER A 23 4.14 -9.74 -14.08
N LEU A 24 3.67 -8.49 -14.16
CA LEU A 24 4.34 -7.35 -13.57
C LEU A 24 4.41 -7.46 -12.05
N ALA A 25 3.32 -7.85 -11.37
CA ALA A 25 3.33 -8.04 -9.92
C ALA A 25 4.36 -9.09 -9.48
N LYS A 26 4.45 -10.21 -10.20
CA LYS A 26 5.48 -11.24 -9.96
C LYS A 26 6.89 -10.70 -10.16
N HIS A 27 7.12 -9.93 -11.22
CA HIS A 27 8.41 -9.32 -11.47
C HIS A 27 8.81 -8.35 -10.36
N LEU A 28 7.93 -7.41 -10.01
CA LEU A 28 8.14 -6.44 -8.92
C LEU A 28 8.45 -7.17 -7.60
N ARG A 29 7.68 -8.20 -7.27
CA ARG A 29 7.95 -9.03 -6.09
C ARG A 29 9.34 -9.68 -6.16
N SER A 30 9.73 -10.23 -7.31
CA SER A 30 11.01 -10.93 -7.50
C SER A 30 12.23 -10.03 -7.35
N ILE A 31 12.12 -8.75 -7.71
CA ILE A 31 13.19 -7.76 -7.54
C ILE A 31 13.13 -7.06 -6.17
N GLY A 32 12.21 -7.47 -5.29
CA GLY A 32 12.05 -6.91 -3.96
C GLY A 32 11.41 -5.52 -3.93
N ALA A 33 10.77 -5.07 -5.02
CA ALA A 33 10.08 -3.79 -5.05
C ALA A 33 8.96 -3.76 -4.00
N LYS A 34 8.84 -2.64 -3.29
CA LYS A 34 7.84 -2.45 -2.22
C LYS A 34 6.90 -1.31 -2.59
N MET A 35 5.61 -1.52 -2.32
CA MET A 35 4.61 -0.46 -2.38
C MET A 35 4.21 -0.10 -0.96
N TYR A 36 4.59 1.10 -0.52
CA TYR A 36 4.17 1.66 0.75
C TYR A 36 2.85 2.38 0.58
N GLY A 37 1.90 2.10 1.47
CA GLY A 37 0.60 2.74 1.43
C GLY A 37 -0.08 2.77 2.79
N ALA A 38 -1.32 3.21 2.78
CA ALA A 38 -2.18 3.22 3.94
C ALA A 38 -3.57 2.69 3.59
N PHE A 39 -4.23 2.04 4.54
CA PHE A 39 -5.55 1.45 4.32
C PHE A 39 -6.64 2.47 3.93
N TRP A 40 -6.52 3.71 4.37
CA TRP A 40 -7.47 4.79 4.06
C TRP A 40 -7.17 5.52 2.74
N CYS A 41 -6.11 5.14 2.02
CA CYS A 41 -5.57 5.90 0.89
C CYS A 41 -6.28 5.52 -0.41
N SER A 42 -7.10 6.42 -0.96
CA SER A 42 -7.81 6.20 -2.23
C SER A 42 -6.86 5.90 -3.38
N HIS A 43 -5.75 6.62 -3.51
CA HIS A 43 -4.75 6.38 -4.56
C HIS A 43 -4.00 5.05 -4.39
N CYS A 44 -3.88 4.56 -3.16
CA CYS A 44 -3.29 3.26 -2.88
C CYS A 44 -4.25 2.14 -3.29
N LEU A 45 -5.56 2.34 -3.07
CA LEU A 45 -6.60 1.46 -3.58
C LEU A 45 -6.61 1.46 -5.11
N GLU A 46 -6.62 2.63 -5.75
CA GLU A 46 -6.56 2.78 -7.21
C GLU A 46 -5.36 2.04 -7.81
N GLN A 47 -4.17 2.21 -7.21
CA GLN A 47 -2.97 1.50 -7.66
C GLN A 47 -3.12 -0.03 -7.51
N LYS A 48 -3.70 -0.53 -6.42
CA LYS A 48 -3.98 -1.97 -6.27
C LYS A 48 -5.02 -2.46 -7.28
N GLU A 49 -6.04 -1.67 -7.59
CA GLU A 49 -7.03 -1.98 -8.62
C GLU A 49 -6.41 -2.06 -10.02
N MET A 50 -5.37 -1.29 -10.33
CA MET A 50 -4.63 -1.46 -11.60
C MET A 50 -3.99 -2.86 -11.74
N PHE A 51 -3.65 -3.50 -10.61
CA PHE A 51 -3.15 -4.88 -10.60
C PHE A 51 -4.26 -5.93 -10.50
N GLY A 52 -5.45 -5.55 -10.04
CA GLY A 52 -6.59 -6.43 -9.79
C GLY A 52 -6.38 -7.45 -8.67
N GLN A 53 -7.41 -8.26 -8.42
CA GLN A 53 -7.49 -9.19 -7.28
C GLN A 53 -6.28 -10.12 -7.09
N GLU A 54 -5.74 -10.70 -8.15
CA GLU A 54 -4.60 -11.62 -8.05
C GLU A 54 -3.27 -10.87 -8.00
N GLY A 55 -3.10 -9.88 -8.89
CA GLY A 55 -1.89 -9.07 -8.96
C GLY A 55 -1.61 -8.33 -7.65
N ALA A 56 -2.63 -7.71 -7.05
CA ALA A 56 -2.50 -6.99 -5.79
C ALA A 56 -2.08 -7.89 -4.62
N LYS A 57 -2.49 -9.16 -4.60
CA LYS A 57 -2.07 -10.15 -3.58
C LYS A 57 -0.61 -10.58 -3.73
N ILE A 58 -0.01 -10.38 -4.90
CA ILE A 58 1.37 -10.77 -5.19
C ILE A 58 2.36 -9.67 -4.77
N LEU A 59 1.93 -8.40 -4.80
CA LEU A 59 2.79 -7.25 -4.47
C LEU A 59 3.35 -7.35 -3.05
N ASN A 60 4.59 -6.88 -2.86
CA ASN A 60 5.11 -6.60 -1.51
C ASN A 60 4.54 -5.27 -1.02
N TYR A 61 3.27 -5.27 -0.61
CA TYR A 61 2.62 -4.10 -0.04
C TYR A 61 2.99 -3.95 1.45
N VAL A 62 3.41 -2.76 1.84
CA VAL A 62 3.70 -2.39 3.23
C VAL A 62 2.60 -1.45 3.71
N GLU A 63 1.82 -1.92 4.69
CA GLU A 63 0.81 -1.11 5.38
C GLU A 63 1.47 -0.23 6.43
N CYS A 64 1.40 1.08 6.25
CA CYS A 64 2.04 2.03 7.15
C CYS A 64 1.22 2.33 8.41
N PHE A 65 -0.07 2.00 8.46
CA PHE A 65 -0.95 2.21 9.61
C PHE A 65 -1.70 0.93 10.01
N PRO A 66 -0.98 -0.15 10.37
CA PRO A 66 -1.62 -1.45 10.64
C PRO A 66 -2.53 -1.44 11.88
N ASN A 67 -2.37 -0.44 12.76
CA ASN A 67 -3.15 -0.27 13.99
C ASN A 67 -4.20 0.85 13.89
N GLY A 68 -4.50 1.32 12.67
CA GLY A 68 -5.36 2.47 12.43
C GLY A 68 -4.61 3.80 12.45
N PHE A 69 -5.35 4.88 12.16
CA PHE A 69 -4.82 6.24 12.04
C PHE A 69 -5.52 7.18 13.02
N MET A 70 -4.72 7.92 13.78
CA MET A 70 -5.19 8.98 14.67
C MET A 70 -4.47 10.29 14.37
N LYS A 71 -5.22 11.36 14.15
CA LYS A 71 -4.65 12.69 13.94
C LYS A 71 -3.93 13.14 15.22
N GLY A 72 -2.62 13.42 15.11
CA GLY A 72 -1.80 13.84 16.26
C GLY A 72 -1.22 12.71 17.11
N GLY A 73 -1.44 11.44 16.76
CA GLY A 73 -0.99 10.30 17.57
C GLY A 73 -0.75 8.98 16.82
N ALA A 74 -0.79 8.96 15.49
CA ALA A 74 -0.53 7.73 14.73
C ALA A 74 0.96 7.37 14.75
N ASN A 75 1.29 6.24 15.37
CA ASN A 75 2.58 5.59 15.20
C ASN A 75 2.57 4.86 13.85
N ILE A 76 3.06 5.55 12.81
CA ILE A 76 3.35 4.91 11.53
C ILE A 76 4.28 3.72 11.77
N ALA A 77 4.08 2.62 11.03
CA ALA A 77 4.93 1.45 11.12
C ALA A 77 6.42 1.83 10.94
N LEU A 78 7.30 1.25 11.75
CA LEU A 78 8.74 1.59 11.76
C LEU A 78 9.35 1.51 10.35
N GLU A 79 8.99 0.50 9.57
CA GLU A 79 9.47 0.31 8.20
C GLU A 79 9.13 1.50 7.28
N CYS A 80 7.96 2.11 7.46
CA CYS A 80 7.58 3.31 6.70
C CYS A 80 8.24 4.58 7.24
N ALA A 81 8.45 4.67 8.56
CA ALA A 81 9.15 5.79 9.18
C ALA A 81 10.60 5.89 8.68
N VAL A 82 11.31 4.76 8.62
CA VAL A 82 12.70 4.71 8.16
C VAL A 82 12.83 4.93 6.65
N ALA A 83 11.80 4.59 5.88
CA ALA A 83 11.76 4.81 4.44
C ALA A 83 11.58 6.29 4.04
N ARG A 84 11.27 7.19 4.99
CA ARG A 84 11.15 8.65 4.78
C ARG A 84 10.23 9.04 3.62
N LEU A 85 9.07 8.39 3.58
CA LEU A 85 8.06 8.59 2.53
C LEU A 85 7.52 10.02 2.55
N GLU A 86 7.39 10.64 1.38
CA GLU A 86 6.78 11.97 1.23
C GLU A 86 5.26 11.91 1.09
N GLY A 87 4.72 10.75 0.73
CA GLY A 87 3.30 10.54 0.51
C GLY A 87 2.95 9.11 0.14
N PHE A 88 1.66 8.85 -0.07
CA PHE A 88 1.14 7.55 -0.44
C PHE A 88 0.31 7.59 -1.73
N PRO A 89 0.35 6.52 -2.55
CA PRO A 89 1.30 5.42 -2.45
C PRO A 89 2.72 5.88 -2.79
N SER A 90 3.72 5.16 -2.30
CA SER A 90 5.12 5.34 -2.71
C SER A 90 5.71 3.97 -3.06
N TRP A 91 6.55 3.94 -4.09
CA TRP A 91 7.23 2.73 -4.52
C TRP A 91 8.72 2.85 -4.24
N GLU A 92 9.30 1.82 -3.65
CA GLU A 92 10.74 1.61 -3.65
C GLU A 92 11.05 0.52 -4.67
N ILE A 93 11.80 0.87 -5.72
CA ILE A 93 12.17 -0.04 -6.80
C ILE A 93 13.68 0.07 -7.01
N ASN A 94 14.41 -1.01 -6.72
CA ASN A 94 15.88 -1.03 -6.78
C ASN A 94 16.53 0.07 -5.91
N GLY A 95 15.95 0.34 -4.73
CA GLY A 95 16.45 1.33 -3.77
C GLY A 95 16.24 2.80 -4.17
N LYS A 96 15.30 3.05 -5.09
CA LYS A 96 14.90 4.40 -5.54
C LYS A 96 13.40 4.59 -5.38
#